data_AF-A0A6L5Y387-F1
#
_entry.id   AF-A0A6L5Y387-F1
#
_cell.length_a   1.000
_cell.length_b   1.000
_cell.length_c   1.000
_cell.angle_alpha   90.00
_cell.angle_beta   90.00
_cell.angle_gamma   90.00
#
_symmetry.space_group_name_H-M   'P 1'
#
loop_
_entity.id
_entity.type
_entity.pdbx_description
1 polymer ?
#
loop_
_entity_poly.entity_id
_entity_poly.type
_entity_poly.pdbx_seq_one_letter_code
_entity_poly.pdbx_strand_id
1 'polypeptide(L)'
;MFEDFDLIVSSFQTQYGIRIYSQDFKKMPWKEFSALLSGLAPETPLGRVVAIRAETNKEVIKNFTPEQKKINKEYQRRIANGMSKEKYKREMDRLEKEIARMFQ
;
A
#
# COMPACT_ATOMS: atom_id res chain seq x y z
N MET A 1 6.72 -2.29 6.78
CA MET A 1 6.51 -2.58 5.35
C MET A 1 5.47 -3.67 5.13
N PHE A 2 5.29 -4.60 6.09
CA PHE A 2 4.13 -5.49 6.15
C PHE A 2 2.77 -4.77 6.08
N GLU A 3 2.67 -3.58 6.70
CA GLU A 3 1.43 -2.81 6.73
C GLU A 3 0.88 -2.45 5.34
N ASP A 4 1.75 -2.27 4.32
CA ASP A 4 1.29 -1.83 3.00
C ASP A 4 0.66 -2.97 2.19
N PHE A 5 1.07 -4.22 2.44
CA PHE A 5 0.45 -5.38 1.80
C PHE A 5 -0.97 -5.63 2.32
N ASP A 6 -1.18 -5.52 3.64
CA ASP A 6 -2.52 -5.59 4.23
C ASP A 6 -3.43 -4.45 3.73
N LEU A 7 -2.85 -3.29 3.44
CA LEU A 7 -3.56 -2.18 2.79
C LEU A 7 -3.95 -2.53 1.36
N ILE A 8 -3.11 -3.23 0.58
CA ILE A 8 -3.50 -3.75 -0.74
C ILE A 8 -4.65 -4.75 -0.60
N VAL A 9 -4.53 -5.72 0.32
CA VAL A 9 -5.56 -6.75 0.55
C VAL A 9 -6.92 -6.13 0.88
N SER A 10 -6.93 -5.22 1.85
CA SER A 10 -8.15 -4.52 2.25
C SER A 10 -8.70 -3.63 1.12
N SER A 11 -7.84 -2.99 0.34
CA SER A 11 -8.27 -2.14 -0.78
C SER A 11 -8.92 -2.94 -1.92
N PHE A 12 -8.41 -4.12 -2.24
CA PHE A 12 -9.04 -5.02 -3.21
C PHE A 12 -10.41 -5.49 -2.74
N GLN A 13 -10.54 -5.84 -1.45
CA GLN A 13 -11.82 -6.23 -0.88
C GLN A 13 -12.81 -5.06 -0.87
N THR A 14 -12.39 -3.86 -0.47
CA THR A 14 -13.27 -2.69 -0.37
C THR A 14 -13.72 -2.18 -1.73
N GLN A 15 -12.84 -2.13 -2.73
CA GLN A 15 -13.17 -1.53 -4.03
C GLN A 15 -13.79 -2.53 -5.00
N TYR A 16 -13.26 -3.75 -5.05
CA TYR A 16 -13.64 -4.74 -6.07
C TYR A 16 -14.40 -5.94 -5.49
N GLY A 17 -14.51 -6.05 -4.16
CA GLY A 17 -15.08 -7.25 -3.51
C GLY A 17 -14.18 -8.48 -3.64
N ILE A 18 -12.92 -8.30 -4.01
CA ILE A 18 -12.00 -9.41 -4.33
C ILE A 18 -11.27 -9.85 -3.08
N ARG A 19 -11.49 -11.11 -2.70
CA ARG A 19 -10.76 -11.78 -1.62
C ARG A 19 -9.45 -12.33 -2.18
N ILE A 20 -8.34 -11.64 -1.90
CA ILE A 20 -7.00 -12.00 -2.38
C ILE A 20 -6.58 -13.45 -2.04
N TYR A 21 -7.02 -13.98 -0.90
CA TYR A 21 -6.67 -15.35 -0.49
C TYR A 21 -7.66 -16.42 -0.98
N SER A 22 -8.58 -16.07 -1.89
CA SER A 22 -9.57 -17.02 -2.43
C SER A 22 -9.01 -17.88 -3.57
N GLN A 23 -9.63 -19.04 -3.81
CA GLN A 23 -9.27 -19.91 -4.93
C GLN A 23 -9.53 -19.26 -6.29
N ASP A 24 -10.53 -18.37 -6.38
CA ASP A 24 -10.82 -17.65 -7.62
C ASP A 24 -9.74 -16.63 -7.93
N PHE A 25 -9.18 -15.97 -6.90
CA PHE A 25 -8.05 -15.06 -7.08
C PHE A 25 -6.83 -15.76 -7.68
N LYS A 26 -6.54 -17.01 -7.27
CA LYS A 26 -5.40 -17.78 -7.82
C LYS A 26 -5.48 -17.98 -9.34
N LYS A 27 -6.69 -17.94 -9.91
CA LYS A 27 -6.93 -18.09 -11.35
C LYS A 27 -6.85 -16.75 -12.10
N MET A 28 -6.73 -15.63 -11.38
CA MET A 28 -6.68 -14.31 -11.98
C MET A 28 -5.41 -14.15 -12.82
N PRO A 29 -5.51 -13.69 -14.07
CA PRO A 29 -4.34 -13.33 -14.86
C PRO A 29 -3.54 -12.21 -14.20
N TRP A 30 -2.21 -12.32 -14.23
CA TRP A 30 -1.31 -11.28 -13.70
C TRP A 30 -1.61 -9.87 -14.26
N LYS A 31 -1.95 -9.80 -15.54
CA LYS A 31 -2.31 -8.55 -16.23
C LYS A 31 -3.56 -7.90 -15.63
N GLU A 32 -4.54 -8.71 -15.26
CA GLU A 32 -5.78 -8.24 -14.64
C GLU A 32 -5.51 -7.73 -13.22
N PHE A 33 -4.78 -8.50 -12.41
CA PHE A 33 -4.35 -8.06 -11.08
C PHE A 33 -3.60 -6.72 -11.14
N SER A 34 -2.65 -6.60 -12.07
CA SER A 34 -1.86 -5.38 -12.25
C SER A 34 -2.73 -4.17 -12.61
N ALA A 35 -3.74 -4.36 -13.47
CA ALA A 35 -4.69 -3.32 -13.84
C ALA A 35 -5.60 -2.91 -12.66
N LEU A 36 -6.04 -3.87 -11.85
CA LEU A 36 -6.85 -3.61 -10.65
C LEU A 36 -6.04 -2.87 -9.58
N LEU A 37 -4.78 -3.27 -9.38
CA LEU A 37 -3.87 -2.62 -8.42
C LEU A 37 -3.57 -1.18 -8.81
N SER A 38 -3.31 -0.90 -10.10
CA SER A 38 -3.07 0.46 -10.58
C SER A 38 -4.34 1.32 -10.59
N GLY A 39 -5.52 0.68 -10.67
CA GLY A 39 -6.83 1.33 -10.62
C GLY A 39 -7.37 1.60 -9.22
N LEU A 40 -6.60 1.38 -8.15
CA LEU A 40 -7.07 1.67 -6.78
C LEU A 40 -7.39 3.15 -6.61
N ALA A 41 -8.60 3.42 -6.13
CA ALA A 41 -9.09 4.77 -5.91
C ALA A 41 -8.47 5.38 -4.65
N PRO A 42 -8.41 6.73 -4.56
CA PRO A 42 -7.92 7.42 -3.37
C PRO A 42 -8.66 7.03 -2.08
N GLU A 43 -9.92 6.61 -2.19
CA GLU A 43 -10.76 6.33 -1.02
C GLU A 43 -10.61 4.93 -0.45
N THR A 44 -9.77 4.12 -1.08
CA THR A 44 -9.38 2.82 -0.54
C THR A 44 -8.51 2.97 0.71
N PRO A 45 -8.44 1.95 1.59
CA PRO A 45 -7.51 1.94 2.71
C PRO A 45 -6.08 2.33 2.31
N LEU A 46 -5.54 1.77 1.22
CA LEU A 46 -4.22 2.12 0.71
C LEU A 46 -4.18 3.56 0.21
N GLY A 47 -5.16 3.97 -0.60
CA GLY A 47 -5.24 5.32 -1.16
C GLY A 47 -5.23 6.40 -0.07
N ARG A 48 -6.00 6.21 1.00
CA ARG A 48 -6.05 7.13 2.15
C ARG A 48 -4.70 7.22 2.88
N VAL A 49 -4.04 6.08 3.11
CA VAL A 49 -2.72 6.07 3.75
C VAL A 49 -1.67 6.74 2.87
N VAL A 50 -1.68 6.48 1.55
CA VAL A 50 -0.80 7.14 0.59
C VAL A 50 -1.03 8.65 0.58
N ALA A 51 -2.28 9.11 0.59
CA ALA A 51 -2.62 10.53 0.67
C ALA A 51 -2.06 11.19 1.95
N ILE A 52 -2.24 10.55 3.13
CA ILE A 52 -1.69 11.04 4.39
C ILE A 52 -0.15 11.13 4.35
N ARG A 53 0.51 10.15 3.75
CA ARG A 53 1.98 10.11 3.63
C ARG A 53 2.52 11.17 2.67
N ALA A 54 1.82 11.39 1.55
CA ALA A 54 2.20 12.32 0.49
C ALA A 54 1.81 13.78 0.79
N GLU A 55 0.96 14.02 1.80
CA GLU A 55 0.54 15.38 2.16
C GLU A 55 1.74 16.25 2.60
N THR A 56 1.79 17.46 2.06
CA THR A 56 2.83 18.47 2.31
C THR A 56 2.26 19.83 2.71
N ASN A 57 0.95 20.06 2.51
CA ASN A 57 0.27 21.28 2.91
C ASN A 57 0.14 21.34 4.44
N LYS A 58 0.82 22.32 5.05
CA LYS A 58 0.85 22.51 6.50
C LYS A 58 -0.54 22.75 7.11
N GLU A 59 -1.45 23.42 6.41
CA GLU A 59 -2.79 23.67 6.92
C GLU A 59 -3.63 22.39 6.96
N VAL A 60 -3.45 21.50 5.97
CA VAL A 60 -4.09 20.18 5.98
C VAL A 60 -3.51 19.32 7.12
N ILE A 61 -2.18 19.27 7.25
CA ILE A 61 -1.50 18.49 8.30
C ILE A 61 -1.86 18.95 9.71
N LYS A 62 -2.09 20.25 9.93
CA LYS A 62 -2.53 20.78 11.24
C LYS A 62 -3.85 20.14 11.68
N ASN A 63 -4.76 19.90 10.74
CA ASN A 63 -6.10 19.35 10.98
C ASN A 63 -6.14 17.82 11.03
N PHE A 64 -5.02 17.13 10.76
CA PHE A 64 -4.95 15.67 10.90
C PHE A 64 -5.25 15.20 12.34
N THR A 65 -5.88 14.03 12.43
CA THR A 65 -6.01 13.30 13.70
C THR A 65 -4.63 12.90 14.25
N PRO A 66 -4.51 12.56 15.55
CA PRO A 66 -3.27 12.06 16.12
C PRO A 66 -2.66 10.89 15.33
N GLU A 67 -3.50 9.96 14.87
CA GLU A 67 -3.12 8.78 14.09
C GLU A 67 -2.59 9.16 12.71
N GLN A 68 -3.29 10.06 12.00
CA GLN A 68 -2.85 10.56 10.70
C GLN A 68 -1.50 11.30 10.81
N LYS A 69 -1.33 12.13 11.86
CA LYS A 69 -0.04 12.79 12.16
C LYS A 69 1.06 11.78 12.43
N LYS A 70 0.77 10.68 13.11
CA LYS A 70 1.73 9.59 13.36
C LYS A 70 2.18 8.95 12.04
N ILE A 71 1.23 8.55 11.18
CA ILE A 71 1.50 7.96 9.87
C ILE A 71 2.37 8.90 9.01
N ASN A 72 2.00 10.18 8.90
CA ASN A 72 2.76 11.16 8.13
C ASN A 72 4.18 11.33 8.70
N LYS A 73 4.33 11.56 10.01
CA LYS A 73 5.64 11.74 10.65
C LYS A 73 6.56 10.52 10.51
N GLU A 74 6.02 9.31 10.69
CA GLU A 74 6.79 8.08 10.52
C GLU A 74 7.30 7.92 9.09
N TYR A 75 6.46 8.25 8.11
CA TYR A 75 6.87 8.24 6.70
C TYR A 75 7.96 9.30 6.42
N GLN A 76 7.77 10.54 6.87
CA GLN A 76 8.77 11.60 6.71
C GLN A 76 10.11 11.25 7.36
N ARG A 77 10.10 10.63 8.55
CA ARG A 77 11.32 10.10 9.19
C ARG A 77 12.01 9.02 8.34
N ARG A 78 11.24 8.11 7.74
CA ARG A 78 11.80 7.06 6.86
C ARG A 78 12.46 7.67 5.63
N ILE A 79 11.84 8.69 5.01
CA ILE A 79 12.42 9.39 3.86
C ILE A 79 13.66 10.18 4.27
N ALA A 80 13.62 10.91 5.39
CA ALA A 80 14.75 11.70 5.89
C ALA A 80 15.97 10.84 6.25
N ASN A 81 15.75 9.65 6.82
CA ASN A 81 16.81 8.69 7.11
C ASN A 81 17.38 8.02 5.84
N GLY A 82 16.76 8.25 4.69
CA GLY A 82 17.08 7.58 3.44
C GLY A 82 16.79 6.08 3.49
N MET A 83 16.73 5.49 2.30
CA MET A 83 16.76 4.04 2.14
C MET A 83 17.97 3.71 1.27
N SER A 84 18.88 2.88 1.78
CA SER A 84 19.97 2.39 0.95
C SER A 84 19.41 1.60 -0.23
N LYS A 85 20.11 1.57 -1.36
CA LYS A 85 19.68 0.81 -2.54
C LYS A 85 19.47 -0.67 -2.20
N GLU A 86 20.30 -1.22 -1.32
CA GLU A 86 20.22 -2.61 -0.85
C GLU A 86 18.99 -2.84 0.03
N LYS A 87 18.64 -1.89 0.90
CA LYS A 87 17.41 -1.98 1.70
C LYS A 87 16.18 -1.88 0.80
N TYR A 88 16.16 -0.93 -0.13
CA TYR A 88 15.07 -0.79 -1.09
C TYR A 88 14.86 -2.06 -1.90
N LYS A 89 15.95 -2.61 -2.46
CA LYS A 89 15.90 -3.86 -3.22
C LYS A 89 15.33 -5.02 -2.39
N ARG A 90 15.83 -5.22 -1.17
CA ARG A 90 15.34 -6.29 -0.28
C ARG A 90 13.84 -6.19 0.00
N GLU A 91 13.33 -4.99 0.15
CA GLU A 91 11.91 -4.76 0.43
C GLU A 91 11.05 -4.98 -0.82
N MET A 92 11.53 -4.58 -2.01
CA MET A 92 10.86 -4.88 -3.27
C MET A 92 10.86 -6.39 -3.57
N ASP A 93 11.98 -7.07 -3.36
CA ASP A 93 12.07 -8.53 -3.51
C ASP A 93 11.10 -9.25 -2.55
N ARG A 94 10.88 -8.68 -1.36
CA ARG A 94 9.91 -9.22 -0.39
C ARG A 94 8.48 -9.03 -0.87
N LEU A 95 8.13 -7.82 -1.30
CA LEU A 95 6.80 -7.50 -1.82
C LEU A 95 6.46 -8.38 -3.04
N GLU A 96 7.41 -8.55 -3.96
CA GLU A 96 7.25 -9.43 -5.12
C GLU A 96 6.96 -10.88 -4.69
N LYS A 97 7.69 -11.42 -3.71
CA LYS A 97 7.44 -12.76 -3.17
C LYS A 97 6.08 -12.90 -2.49
N GLU A 98 5.66 -11.88 -1.73
CA GLU A 98 4.35 -11.88 -1.08
C GLU A 98 3.22 -11.88 -2.11
N ILE A 99 3.33 -11.06 -3.16
CA ILE A 99 2.38 -11.04 -4.27
C ILE A 99 2.40 -12.37 -5.04
N ALA A 100 3.58 -12.91 -5.36
CA ALA A 100 3.69 -14.16 -6.11
C ALA A 100 3.05 -15.35 -5.39
N ARG A 101 3.16 -15.42 -4.06
CA ARG A 101 2.51 -16.44 -3.24
C ARG A 101 0.99 -16.43 -3.32
N MET A 102 0.37 -15.31 -3.73
CA MET A 102 -1.09 -15.23 -3.89
C MET A 102 -1.59 -15.98 -5.13
N PHE A 103 -0.71 -16.23 -6.11
CA PHE A 103 -1.04 -16.94 -7.35
C PHE A 103 -0.68 -18.44 -7.32
N GLN A 104 -0.16 -18.94 -6.18
CA GLN A 104 0.17 -20.34 -5.93
C GLN A 104 -0.91 -20.99 -5.06
#